data_AF-C1BIX2-F1
#
_entry.id   AF-C1BIX2-F1
#
_cell.length_a   1.000
_cell.length_b   1.000
_cell.length_c   1.000
_cell.angle_alpha   90.00
_cell.angle_beta   90.00
_cell.angle_gamma   90.00
#
_symmetry.space_group_name_H-M   'P 1'
#
loop_
_entity.id
_entity.type
_entity.pdbx_description
1 polymer ?
#
loop_
_entity_poly.entity_id
_entity_poly.type
_entity_poly.pdbx_seq_one_letter_code
_entity_poly.pdbx_strand_id
1 'polypeptide(L)' 'MGQRGSALQQEARVLLLGLDSAGKSTLLYKLKYNESAVTVPTIGFNVEMLEARRKQDSA' A
#
# COMPACT_ATOMS: atom_id res chain seq x y z
N MET A 1 -27.06 -24.65 9.07
CA MET A 1 -25.72 -24.35 8.53
C MET A 1 -25.66 -22.88 8.11
N GLY A 2 -25.12 -22.01 8.96
CA GLY A 2 -25.00 -20.58 8.67
C GLY A 2 -23.85 -20.33 7.70
N GLN A 3 -24.15 -19.67 6.58
CA GLN A 3 -23.14 -19.19 5.64
C GLN A 3 -22.32 -18.10 6.34
N ARG A 4 -21.02 -18.35 6.57
CA ARG A 4 -20.08 -17.30 6.93
C ARG A 4 -19.92 -16.41 5.70
N GLY A 5 -20.56 -15.24 5.72
CA GLY A 5 -20.39 -14.24 4.68
C GLY A 5 -18.91 -13.96 4.47
N SER A 6 -18.45 -14.06 3.23
CA SER A 6 -17.15 -13.54 2.84
C SER A 6 -17.14 -12.06 3.23
N ALA A 7 -16.24 -11.67 4.12
CA ALA A 7 -15.99 -10.26 4.35
C ALA A 7 -15.62 -9.66 2.99
N LEU A 8 -16.48 -8.79 2.44
CA LEU A 8 -16.22 -8.12 1.18
C LEU A 8 -14.87 -7.43 1.31
N GLN A 9 -13.93 -7.83 0.45
CA GLN A 9 -12.59 -7.26 0.41
C GLN A 9 -12.75 -5.80 -0.02
N GLN A 10 -12.69 -4.88 0.95
CA GLN A 10 -12.94 -3.46 0.70
C GLN A 10 -11.74 -2.86 -0.02
N GLU A 11 -11.97 -2.44 -1.26
CA GLU A 11 -11.00 -1.67 -2.02
C GLU A 11 -10.88 -0.26 -1.41
N ALA A 12 -9.65 0.11 -1.03
CA ALA A 12 -9.34 1.45 -0.57
C ALA A 12 -8.49 2.17 -1.61
N ARG A 13 -8.79 3.46 -1.83
CA ARG A 13 -7.96 4.37 -2.63
C ARG A 13 -7.28 5.36 -1.70
N VAL A 14 -5.95 5.32 -1.65
CA VAL A 14 -5.14 6.16 -0.77
C VAL A 14 -4.30 7.10 -1.60
N LEU A 15 -4.31 8.39 -1.26
CA LEU A 15 -3.47 9.41 -1.88
C LEU A 15 -2.32 9.79 -0.94
N LEU A 16 -1.08 9.55 -1.38
CA LEU A 16 0.11 9.98 -0.65
C LEU A 16 0.50 11.40 -1.08
N LEU A 17 0.40 12.35 -0.15
CA LEU A 17 0.79 13.75 -0.34
C LEU A 17 2.05 14.10 0.47
N GLY A 18 2.76 15.14 0.04
CA GLY A 18 3.95 15.63 0.74
C GLY A 18 4.88 16.43 -0.18
N LEU A 19 5.84 17.13 0.42
CA LEU A 19 6.86 17.92 -0.28
C LEU A 19 7.67 17.08 -1.29
N ASP A 20 8.35 17.77 -2.20
CA ASP A 20 9.35 17.12 -3.04
C ASP A 20 10.39 16.38 -2.18
N SER A 21 10.86 15.24 -2.66
CA SER A 21 11.86 14.42 -1.97
C SER A 21 11.48 13.90 -0.56
N ALA A 22 10.23 14.05 -0.10
CA ALA A 22 9.74 13.54 1.20
C ALA A 22 9.71 11.99 1.32
N GLY A 23 10.20 11.25 0.32
CA GLY A 23 10.28 9.78 0.35
C GLY A 23 8.98 9.04 0.02
N LYS A 24 7.98 9.70 -0.58
CA LYS A 24 6.67 9.11 -0.92
C LYS A 24 6.81 7.82 -1.76
N SER A 25 7.59 7.88 -2.84
CA SER A 25 7.81 6.71 -3.71
C SER A 25 8.59 5.61 -2.99
N THR A 26 9.58 5.98 -2.17
CA THR A 26 10.35 5.03 -1.35
C THR A 26 9.46 4.27 -0.38
N LEU A 27 8.53 4.95 0.30
CA LEU A 27 7.55 4.32 1.18
C LEU A 27 6.61 3.39 0.40
N LEU A 28 6.07 3.85 -0.74
CA LEU A 28 5.18 3.07 -1.59
C LEU A 28 5.82 1.75 -2.03
N TYR A 29 7.07 1.80 -2.50
CA TYR A 29 7.79 0.61 -2.93
C TYR A 29 8.19 -0.30 -1.78
N LYS A 30 8.54 0.27 -0.62
CA LYS A 30 8.77 -0.53 0.59
C LYS A 30 7.51 -1.29 1.01
N LEU A 31 6.34 -0.67 0.92
CA LEU A 31 5.07 -1.35 1.24
C LEU A 31 4.72 -2.44 0.22
N LYS A 32 5.00 -2.21 -1.07
CA LYS A 32 4.66 -3.15 -2.15
C LYS A 32 5.61 -4.35 -2.23
N TYR A 33 6.91 -4.11 -2.11
CA TYR A 33 7.95 -5.11 -2.34
C TYR A 33 8.65 -5.59 -1.06
N ASN A 34 8.36 -4.96 0.09
CA ASN A 34 9.04 -5.23 1.35
C ASN A 34 10.58 -5.06 1.29
N GLU A 35 11.05 -4.19 0.39
CA GLU A 35 12.47 -3.91 0.18
C GLU A 35 12.75 -2.41 0.26
N SER A 36 13.94 -2.05 0.76
CA SER A 36 14.44 -0.68 0.69
C SER A 36 15.19 -0.48 -0.62
N ALA A 37 14.54 0.12 -1.61
CA ALA A 37 15.14 0.44 -2.90
C ALA A 37 15.54 1.93 -2.98
N VAL A 38 16.61 2.21 -3.71
CA VAL A 38 16.93 3.58 -4.14
C VAL A 38 15.94 3.97 -5.23
N THR A 39 15.22 5.08 -5.02
CA THR A 39 14.22 5.59 -5.96
C THR A 39 14.69 6.86 -6.62
N VAL A 40 14.34 7.04 -7.89
CA VAL A 40 14.51 8.30 -8.62
C VAL A 40 13.28 9.20 -8.36
N PRO A 41 13.44 10.54 -8.28
CA PRO A 41 12.29 11.45 -8.23
C PRO A 41 11.29 11.16 -9.34
N THR A 42 10.02 11.01 -8.96
CA THR A 42 8.95 10.72 -9.92
C THR A 42 8.52 12.01 -10.62
N ILE A 43 8.48 12.01 -11.94
CA ILE A 43 7.87 13.09 -12.72
C ILE A 43 6.36 12.82 -12.78
N GLY A 44 5.53 13.74 -12.29
CA GLY A 44 4.07 13.58 -12.24
C GLY A 44 3.59 12.78 -11.03
N PHE A 45 2.74 11.77 -11.24
CA PHE A 45 2.18 10.91 -10.19
C PHE A 45 2.42 9.41 -10.51
N ASN A 46 2.52 8.57 -9.47
CA ASN A 46 2.61 7.12 -9.61
C ASN A 46 1.39 6.44 -8.95
N VAL A 47 0.88 5.37 -9.57
CA VAL A 47 -0.25 4.57 -9.03
C VAL A 47 0.19 3.12 -8.91
N GLU A 48 0.03 2.56 -7.71
CA GLU A 48 0.38 1.18 -7.44
C GLU A 48 -0.77 0.50 -6.70
N MET A 49 -1.09 -0.73 -7.11
CA MET A 49 -1.96 -1.62 -6.33
C MET A 49 -1.12 -2.36 -5.28
N LEU A 50 -1.63 -2.42 -4.05
CA LEU A 50 -1.03 -3.13 -2.91
C LEU A 50 -2.06 -4.08 -2.29
N GLU A 51 -1.65 -5.32 -2.08
CA GLU A 51 -2.44 -6.30 -1.34
C GLU A 51 -2.20 -6.11 0.17
N ALA A 52 -3.18 -5.54 0.86
CA ALA A 52 -3.12 -5.38 2.30
C ALA A 52 -3.37 -6.73 2.98
N ARG A 53 -2.31 -7.38 3.47
CA ARG A 53 -2.49 -8.54 4.36
C ARG A 53 -3.11 -8.06 5.65
N ARG A 54 -4.31 -8.54 5.96
CA ARG A 54 -4.87 -8.44 7.30
C ARG A 54 -3.96 -9.25 8.22
N LYS A 55 -3.18 -8.58 9.08
CA LYS A 55 -2.58 -9.29 10.22
C LYS A 55 -3.75 -9.80 11.04
N GLN A 56 -3.93 -11.12 11.07
CA GLN A 56 -4.74 -11.73 12.13
C GLN A 56 -3.87 -11.60 13.36
N ASP A 57 -4.23 -10.68 14.25
CA ASP A 57 -3.63 -10.58 15.57
C ASP A 57 -3.88 -11.95 16.23
N SER A 58 -2.84 -12.78 16.19
CA SER A 58 -2.82 -14.07 16.86
C SER A 58 -2.66 -13.74 18.33
N ALA A 59 -3.76 -13.89 19.07
CA ALA A 59 -3.77 -13.87 20.53
C ALA A 59 -2.91 -15.01 21.08
#